data_AF-A0A523AJ81-F1
#
_entry.id   AF-A0A523AJ81-F1
#
_cell.length_a   1.000
_cell.length_b   1.000
_cell.length_c   1.000
_cell.angle_alpha   90.00
_cell.angle_beta   90.00
_cell.angle_gamma   90.00
#
_symmetry.space_group_name_H-M   'P 1'
#
loop_
_entity.id
_entity.type
_entity.pdbx_description
1 polymer ?
#
loop_
_entity_poly.entity_id
_entity_poly.type
_entity_poly.pdbx_seq_one_letter_code
_entity_poly.pdbx_strand_id
1 'polypeptide(L)' 'MPEKIRWGIAHIYSSFNNTIITITDITGAEIIARVSGGMIVKAARDEGNPYTAMQGALRAA' A
#
# COMPACT_ATOMS: atom_id res chain seq x y z
N MET A 1 7.14 -5.26 -30.09
CA MET A 1 5.91 -5.80 -29.49
C MET A 1 5.56 -4.89 -28.33
N PRO A 2 4.35 -4.32 -28.23
CA PRO A 2 4.00 -3.47 -27.10
C PRO A 2 4.11 -4.28 -25.79
N GLU A 3 4.71 -3.72 -24.76
CA GLU A 3 4.80 -4.37 -23.44
C GLU A 3 3.38 -4.68 -22.94
N LYS A 4 3.15 -5.93 -22.54
CA LYS A 4 1.89 -6.32 -21.91
C LYS A 4 1.83 -5.69 -20.52
N ILE A 5 0.97 -4.69 -20.37
CA ILE A 5 0.57 -4.17 -19.06
C ILE A 5 -0.10 -5.32 -18.29
N ARG A 6 0.47 -5.67 -17.13
CA ARG A 6 -0.10 -6.65 -16.21
C ARG A 6 -0.98 -5.93 -15.21
N TRP A 7 -2.23 -6.40 -15.09
CA TRP A 7 -3.20 -5.86 -14.15
C TRP A 7 -3.03 -6.53 -12.78
N GLY A 8 -3.27 -5.76 -11.72
CA GLY A 8 -3.31 -6.23 -10.34
C GLY A 8 -4.37 -5.45 -9.57
N ILE A 9 -4.59 -5.82 -8.31
CA ILE A 9 -5.60 -5.21 -7.44
C ILE A 9 -4.87 -4.49 -6.28
N ALA A 10 -5.22 -3.23 -6.04
CA ALA A 10 -4.72 -2.46 -4.91
C ALA A 10 -5.78 -2.39 -3.81
N HIS A 11 -5.53 -3.09 -2.69
CA HIS A 11 -6.33 -3.04 -1.48
C HIS A 11 -5.81 -1.95 -0.54
N ILE A 12 -6.60 -0.90 -0.37
CA ILE A 12 -6.27 0.23 0.51
C ILE A 12 -7.19 0.17 1.73
N TYR A 13 -6.61 -0.11 2.89
CA TYR A 13 -7.29 -0.04 4.17
C TYR A 13 -6.87 1.24 4.89
N SER A 14 -7.83 2.16 5.05
CA SER A 14 -7.61 3.44 5.72
C SER A 14 -8.44 3.50 7.00
N SER A 15 -7.77 3.70 8.12
CA SER A 15 -8.38 3.86 9.44
C SER A 15 -7.77 5.07 10.15
N PHE A 16 -8.39 5.51 11.24
CA PHE A 16 -7.85 6.60 12.06
C PHE A 16 -6.44 6.31 12.58
N ASN A 17 -6.14 5.03 12.86
CA ASN A 17 -4.88 4.64 13.49
C ASN A 17 -3.80 4.23 12.49
N ASN A 18 -4.16 3.84 11.26
CA ASN A 18 -3.20 3.31 10.30
C ASN A 18 -3.74 3.31 8.88
N THR A 19 -2.83 3.45 7.92
CA THR A 19 -3.07 3.17 6.50
C THR A 19 -2.26 1.95 6.06
N ILE A 20 -2.93 0.97 5.46
CA ILE A 20 -2.30 -0.24 4.93
C ILE A 20 -2.62 -0.34 3.44
N ILE A 21 -1.59 -0.54 2.64
CA ILE A 21 -1.67 -0.70 1.19
C ILE A 21 -1.15 -2.10 0.88
N THR A 22 -1.99 -2.92 0.24
CA THR A 22 -1.64 -4.27 -0.20
C THR A 22 -1.95 -4.39 -1.68
N ILE A 23 -0.97 -4.78 -2.48
CA ILE A 23 -1.13 -4.99 -3.92
C ILE A 23 -1.06 -6.48 -4.18
N THR A 24 -2.05 -7.01 -4.88
CA THR A 24 -2.16 -8.43 -5.22
C THR A 24 -2.26 -8.63 -6.71
N ASP A 25 -2.11 -9.89 -7.12
CA ASP A 25 -2.54 -10.34 -8.44
C ASP A 25 -4.07 -10.24 -8.61
N ILE A 26 -4.56 -10.59 -9.80
CA ILE A 26 -6.00 -10.54 -10.12
C ILE A 26 -6.83 -11.54 -9.31
N THR A 27 -6.23 -12.60 -8.78
CA THR A 27 -6.94 -13.58 -7.96
C THR A 27 -7.04 -13.14 -6.50
N GLY A 28 -6.16 -12.23 -6.05
CA GLY A 28 -6.05 -11.81 -4.66
C GLY A 28 -5.35 -12.83 -3.77
N ALA A 29 -4.88 -13.94 -4.33
CA ALA A 29 -4.22 -15.00 -3.59
C ALA A 29 -2.74 -14.70 -3.33
N GLU A 30 -2.09 -13.97 -4.23
CA GLU A 30 -0.67 -13.63 -4.11
C GLU A 30 -0.48 -12.14 -3.83
N ILE A 31 0.28 -11.83 -2.78
CA ILE A 31 0.63 -10.46 -2.40
C ILE A 31 1.95 -10.09 -3.09
N ILE A 32 1.90 -9.09 -3.96
CA ILE A 32 3.05 -8.56 -4.70
C ILE A 32 3.80 -7.55 -3.84
N ALA A 33 3.06 -6.65 -3.18
CA ALA A 33 3.62 -5.63 -2.31
C ALA A 33 2.69 -5.34 -1.13
N ARG A 34 3.27 -5.05 0.03
CA ARG A 34 2.51 -4.64 1.22
C ARG A 34 3.29 -3.59 1.99
N VAL A 35 2.60 -2.49 2.33
CA VAL A 35 3.14 -1.39 3.12
C VAL A 35 2.10 -0.96 4.16
N SER A 36 2.56 -0.62 5.35
CA SER A 36 1.72 -0.06 6.41
C SER A 36 2.31 1.25 6.91
N GLY A 37 1.48 2.09 7.54
CA GLY A 37 1.92 3.38 8.08
C GLY A 37 3.06 3.23 9.08
N GLY A 38 3.01 2.22 9.95
CA GLY A 38 4.08 1.92 10.92
C GLY A 38 5.43 1.53 10.28
N MET A 39 5.46 1.14 9.00
CA MET A 39 6.72 0.90 8.26
C MET A 39 7.33 2.21 7.72
N ILE A 40 6.55 3.28 7.66
CA ILE A 40 6.97 4.59 7.14
C ILE A 40 7.42 5.49 8.28
N VAL A 41 6.60 5.60 9.31
CA VAL A 41 6.80 6.54 10.42
C VAL A 41 7.32 5.82 11.66
N LYS A 42 8.05 6.57 12.50
CA LYS A 42 8.56 6.05 13.78
C LYS A 42 7.58 6.25 14.94
N ALA A 43 6.63 7.17 14.81
CA ALA A 43 5.66 7.50 15.84
C ALA A 43 4.29 6.91 15.51
N ALA A 44 3.72 6.14 16.43
CA ALA A 44 2.44 5.44 16.24
C ALA A 44 1.27 6.39 15.94
N ARG A 45 1.31 7.63 16.46
CA ARG A 45 0.29 8.66 16.19
C ARG A 45 0.25 9.12 14.73
N ASP A 46 1.34 8.94 13.99
CA ASP A 46 1.49 9.45 12.63
C ASP A 46 1.17 8.37 11.57
N GLU A 47 0.81 7.16 11.99
CA GLU A 47 0.56 6.02 11.09
C GLU A 47 -0.67 6.21 10.20
N GLY A 48 -1.67 6.96 10.66
CA GLY A 48 -2.88 7.30 9.91
C GLY A 48 -2.82 8.62 9.14
N ASN A 49 -1.69 9.33 9.16
CA ASN A 49 -1.61 10.65 8.54
C ASN A 49 -1.58 10.58 7.00
N PRO A 50 -2.13 11.59 6.29
CA PRO A 50 -2.10 11.63 4.83
C PRO A 50 -0.69 11.58 4.22
N TYR A 51 0.29 12.18 4.89
CA TYR A 51 1.70 12.12 4.48
C TYR A 51 2.22 10.68 4.47
N THR A 52 1.89 9.92 5.51
CA THR A 52 2.25 8.52 5.67
C THR A 52 1.63 7.66 4.57
N ALA A 53 0.37 7.90 4.23
CA ALA A 53 -0.31 7.22 3.13
C ALA A 53 0.37 7.48 1.77
N MET A 54 0.75 8.72 1.49
CA MET A 54 1.43 9.09 0.23
C MET A 54 2.81 8.41 0.12
N GLN A 55 3.61 8.45 1.19
CA GLN A 55 4.90 7.76 1.24
C GLN A 55 4.74 6.24 1.16
N GLY A 56 3.68 5.70 1.75
CA GLY A 56 3.32 4.29 1.63
C GLY A 56 3.00 3.88 0.20
N ALA A 57 2.25 4.71 -0.53
CA ALA A 57 1.92 4.46 -1.93
C ALA A 57 3.18 4.48 -2.83
N LEU A 58 4.08 5.44 -2.61
CA LEU A 58 5.35 5.53 -3.33
C LEU A 58 6.29 4.34 -3.08
N ARG A 59 6.18 3.67 -1.92
CA ARG A 59 6.97 2.47 -1.61
C ARG A 59 6.33 1.18 -2.11
N ALA A 60 5.02 1.16 -2.31
CA ALA A 60 4.30 0.00 -2.79
C ALA A 60 4.30 -0.11 -4.33
N ALA A 61 4.40 1.03 -5.03
CA ALA A 61 4.52 1.14 -6.48
C ALA A 61 5.97 0.96 -6.94
#